data_AF-A0A0R3X8Z5-F1
#
_entry.id   AF-A0A0R3X8Z5-F1
#
_cell.length_a   1.000
_cell.length_b   1.000
_cell.length_c   1.000
_cell.angle_alpha   90.00
_cell.angle_beta   90.00
_cell.angle_gamma   90.00
#
_symmetry.space_group_name_H-M   'P 1'
#
loop_
_entity.id
_entity.type
_entity.pdbx_description
1 polymer ?
#
loop_
_entity_poly.entity_id
_entity_poly.type
_entity_poly.pdbx_seq_one_letter_code
_entity_poly.pdbx_strand_id
1 'polypeptide(L)'
;MTDAEEPEEGGARAVNPYKMGTYDLVRMRINKLMEKPDVPVVIPESSRRKEPKAPPDFVRNVWGSAAGVGSGDFHIYRGIRRREYARLEFIEQQAKEKAKADAYIAEHEAKNRAIEEKRAKKRAKRQKRKEARKRRRKEATDPRTTDDDSSDQEPERTESESNEVGPNGATEEGESPELE
;
A
#
# COMPACT_ATOMS: atom_id res chain seq x y z
N MET A 1 -7.77 -33.07 62.64
CA MET A 1 -7.99 -33.88 61.43
C MET A 1 -9.35 -33.48 60.86
N THR A 2 -9.38 -32.42 60.06
CA THR A 2 -10.53 -32.08 59.21
C THR A 2 -9.97 -31.23 58.08
N ASP A 3 -9.60 -31.92 57.00
CA ASP A 3 -9.24 -31.34 55.72
C ASP A 3 -10.44 -30.58 55.15
N ALA A 4 -10.28 -29.28 54.93
CA ALA A 4 -11.21 -28.47 54.16
C ALA A 4 -10.68 -28.41 52.73
N GLU A 5 -11.17 -29.34 51.90
CA GLU A 5 -10.98 -29.35 50.45
C GLU A 5 -11.57 -28.05 49.86
N GLU A 6 -10.70 -27.18 49.36
CA GLU A 6 -11.11 -26.05 48.53
C GLU A 6 -11.64 -26.60 47.19
N PRO A 7 -12.84 -26.21 46.73
CA PRO A 7 -13.31 -26.63 45.43
C PRO A 7 -12.49 -25.89 44.36
N GLU A 8 -11.75 -26.66 43.57
CA GLU A 8 -11.13 -26.27 42.31
C GLU A 8 -12.19 -25.68 41.36
N GLU A 9 -12.46 -24.38 41.46
CA GLU A 9 -13.23 -23.62 40.46
C GLU A 9 -12.36 -23.36 39.21
N GLY A 10 -11.88 -24.43 38.59
CA GLY A 10 -11.22 -24.45 37.29
C GLY A 10 -12.19 -24.68 36.14
N GLY A 11 -13.48 -24.36 36.31
CA GLY A 11 -14.49 -24.52 35.28
C GLY A 11 -14.29 -23.50 34.16
N ALA A 12 -13.47 -23.83 33.16
CA ALA A 12 -13.41 -23.07 31.92
C ALA A 12 -14.84 -22.95 31.38
N ARG A 13 -15.40 -21.73 31.46
CA ARG A 13 -16.73 -21.43 30.91
C ARG A 13 -16.76 -21.97 29.49
N ALA A 14 -17.71 -22.85 29.19
CA ALA A 14 -17.89 -23.38 27.84
C ALA A 14 -18.31 -22.22 26.93
N VAL A 15 -17.33 -21.50 26.38
CA VAL A 15 -17.59 -20.40 25.48
C VAL A 15 -18.01 -21.00 24.16
N ASN A 16 -19.21 -20.62 23.70
CA ASN A 16 -19.80 -21.16 22.49
C ASN A 16 -18.87 -20.84 21.29
N PRO A 17 -18.35 -21.85 20.56
CA PRO A 17 -17.34 -21.64 19.52
C PRO A 17 -17.84 -20.77 18.35
N TYR A 18 -19.15 -20.59 18.22
CA TYR A 18 -19.78 -19.78 17.17
C TYR A 18 -20.08 -18.32 17.58
N LYS A 19 -19.79 -17.92 18.83
CA LYS A 19 -20.01 -16.55 19.34
C LYS A 19 -18.77 -16.01 20.04
N MET A 20 -17.62 -16.16 19.40
CA MET A 20 -16.34 -15.64 19.90
C MET A 20 -16.10 -14.22 19.42
N GLY A 21 -15.66 -13.33 20.32
CA GLY A 21 -15.19 -12.00 19.97
C GLY A 21 -13.81 -12.03 19.30
N THR A 22 -13.38 -10.89 18.73
CA THR A 22 -12.02 -10.74 18.19
C THR A 22 -10.95 -11.05 19.23
N TYR A 23 -11.20 -10.64 20.48
CA TYR A 23 -10.32 -10.91 21.62
C TYR A 23 -10.21 -12.41 21.94
N ASP A 24 -11.32 -13.15 21.89
CA ASP A 24 -11.32 -14.59 22.18
C ASP A 24 -10.59 -15.40 21.11
N LEU A 25 -10.73 -15.02 19.83
CA LEU A 25 -9.98 -15.62 18.72
C LEU A 25 -8.48 -15.43 18.87
N VAL A 26 -8.05 -14.23 19.27
CA VAL A 26 -6.64 -13.92 19.52
C VAL A 26 -6.14 -14.70 20.74
N ARG A 27 -6.90 -14.71 21.83
CA ARG A 27 -6.57 -15.46 23.05
C ARG A 27 -6.38 -16.95 22.76
N MET A 28 -7.28 -17.56 21.99
CA MET A 28 -7.15 -18.95 21.56
C MET A 28 -5.88 -19.20 20.73
N ARG A 29 -5.59 -18.32 19.75
CA ARG A 29 -4.38 -18.44 18.91
C ARG A 29 -3.11 -18.30 19.73
N ILE A 30 -3.09 -17.38 20.70
CA ILE A 30 -1.96 -17.19 21.63
C ILE A 30 -1.78 -18.43 22.50
N ASN A 31 -2.84 -18.93 23.14
CA ASN A 31 -2.77 -20.14 23.98
C ASN A 31 -2.19 -21.31 23.18
N LYS A 32 -2.67 -21.52 21.94
CA LYS A 32 -2.15 -22.56 21.03
C LYS A 32 -0.67 -22.41 20.67
N LEU A 33 -0.17 -21.17 20.55
CA LEU A 33 1.25 -20.91 20.32
C LEU A 33 2.09 -21.15 21.59
N MET A 34 1.54 -20.85 22.77
CA MET A 34 2.21 -21.01 24.06
C MET A 34 2.22 -22.45 24.58
N GLU A 35 1.34 -23.33 24.09
CA GLU A 35 1.38 -24.78 24.38
C GLU A 35 2.71 -25.44 23.96
N LYS A 36 3.41 -24.89 22.95
CA LYS A 36 4.66 -25.43 22.41
C LYS A 36 5.66 -24.31 22.11
N PRO A 37 6.33 -23.74 23.13
CA PRO A 37 7.23 -22.60 22.97
C PRO A 37 8.51 -22.95 22.19
N ASP A 38 8.94 -24.21 22.20
CA ASP A 38 10.17 -24.65 21.55
C ASP A 38 10.04 -24.85 20.03
N VAL A 39 8.81 -24.87 19.49
CA VAL A 39 8.57 -25.04 18.05
C VAL A 39 8.64 -23.68 17.36
N PRO A 40 9.57 -23.46 16.40
CA PRO A 40 9.66 -22.19 15.70
C PRO A 40 8.38 -21.94 14.89
N VAL A 41 7.84 -20.73 15.02
CA VAL A 41 6.63 -20.31 14.29
C VAL A 41 7.00 -20.02 12.84
N VAL A 42 6.44 -20.77 11.89
CA VAL A 42 6.60 -20.51 10.45
C VAL A 42 5.69 -19.35 10.05
N ILE A 43 6.28 -18.18 9.84
CA ILE A 43 5.59 -17.06 9.19
C ILE A 43 5.63 -17.33 7.68
N PRO A 44 4.49 -17.42 7.00
CA PRO A 44 4.50 -17.62 5.56
C PRO A 44 5.17 -16.42 4.89
N GLU A 45 6.17 -16.70 4.05
CA GLU A 45 6.69 -15.68 3.14
C GLU A 45 5.56 -15.19 2.22
N SER A 46 5.66 -13.94 1.76
CA SER A 46 4.68 -13.37 0.83
C SER A 46 4.45 -14.32 -0.34
N SER A 47 3.19 -14.56 -0.70
CA SER A 47 2.85 -15.48 -1.79
C SER A 47 3.56 -15.03 -3.08
N ARG A 48 4.45 -15.89 -3.59
CA ARG A 48 5.08 -15.65 -4.89
C ARG A 48 3.99 -15.57 -5.96
N ARG A 49 4.16 -14.62 -6.88
CA ARG A 49 3.27 -14.51 -8.05
C ARG A 49 3.34 -15.81 -8.84
N LYS A 50 2.19 -16.28 -9.33
CA LYS A 50 2.12 -17.51 -10.13
C LYS A 50 2.64 -17.22 -11.54
N GLU A 51 3.91 -17.50 -11.77
CA GLU A 51 4.54 -17.31 -13.07
C GLU A 51 4.29 -18.52 -13.99
N PRO A 52 4.11 -18.32 -15.31
CA PRO A 52 4.03 -19.41 -16.26
C PRO A 52 5.35 -20.20 -16.24
N LYS A 53 5.26 -21.52 -16.26
CA LYS A 53 6.46 -22.38 -16.27
C LYS A 53 7.28 -22.11 -17.52
N ALA A 54 8.60 -21.94 -17.35
CA ALA A 54 9.53 -21.79 -18.45
C ALA A 54 9.43 -22.97 -19.43
N PRO A 55 9.59 -22.73 -20.75
CA PRO A 55 9.64 -23.80 -21.73
C PRO A 55 10.84 -24.72 -21.44
N PRO A 56 10.71 -26.04 -21.70
CA PRO A 56 11.84 -26.95 -21.55
C PRO A 56 12.92 -26.67 -22.61
N ASP A 57 14.19 -26.74 -22.23
CA ASP A 57 15.32 -26.43 -23.13
C ASP A 57 15.42 -27.40 -24.31
N PHE A 58 15.16 -28.70 -24.05
CA PHE A 58 15.25 -29.75 -25.07
C PHE A 58 14.01 -30.63 -25.06
N VAL A 59 13.37 -30.74 -26.21
CA VAL A 59 12.34 -31.75 -26.47
C VAL A 59 13.03 -32.98 -27.07
N ARG A 60 13.09 -34.07 -26.30
CA ARG A 60 13.78 -35.30 -26.71
C ARG A 60 12.96 -36.18 -27.67
N ASN A 61 11.64 -36.05 -27.63
CA ASN A 61 10.70 -36.94 -28.33
C ASN A 61 10.13 -36.26 -29.58
N VAL A 62 11.00 -35.75 -30.46
CA VAL A 62 10.60 -35.11 -31.72
C VAL A 62 10.71 -36.14 -32.83
N TRP A 63 9.59 -36.45 -33.49
CA TRP A 63 9.58 -37.26 -34.71
C TRP A 63 10.05 -36.40 -35.90
N GLY A 64 10.58 -37.04 -36.94
CA GLY A 64 11.13 -36.33 -38.11
C GLY A 64 10.11 -35.40 -38.77
N SER A 65 10.58 -34.32 -39.40
CA SER A 65 9.72 -33.25 -39.95
C SER A 65 8.75 -33.72 -41.05
N ALA A 66 9.06 -34.84 -41.70
CA ALA A 66 8.21 -35.46 -42.72
C ALA A 66 7.35 -36.63 -42.18
N ALA A 67 7.43 -36.93 -40.88
CA ALA A 67 6.56 -37.92 -40.25
C ALA A 67 5.12 -37.38 -40.23
N GLY A 68 4.14 -38.25 -40.49
CA GLY A 68 2.72 -37.88 -40.44
C GLY A 68 2.23 -37.55 -39.03
N VAL A 69 1.01 -37.02 -38.93
CA VAL A 69 0.36 -36.70 -37.66
C VAL A 69 0.07 -37.99 -36.89
N GLY A 70 0.66 -38.13 -35.71
CA GLY A 70 0.39 -39.19 -34.76
C GLY A 70 -0.88 -38.95 -33.95
N SER A 71 -1.44 -40.02 -33.36
CA SER A 71 -2.65 -39.95 -32.53
C SER A 71 -2.49 -39.07 -31.27
N GLY A 72 -1.26 -38.83 -30.80
CA GLY A 72 -0.95 -37.98 -29.66
C GLY A 72 -0.77 -36.49 -29.98
N ASP A 73 -0.62 -36.13 -31.25
CA ASP A 73 -0.23 -34.76 -31.65
C ASP A 73 -1.30 -33.73 -31.32
N PHE A 74 -2.57 -34.12 -31.39
CA PHE A 74 -3.67 -33.26 -30.97
C PHE A 74 -3.56 -32.87 -29.48
N HIS A 75 -3.22 -33.83 -28.61
CA HIS A 75 -3.08 -33.56 -27.18
C HIS A 75 -1.83 -32.74 -26.87
N ILE A 76 -0.73 -32.97 -27.61
CA ILE A 76 0.48 -32.15 -27.53
C ILE A 76 0.14 -30.69 -27.88
N TYR A 77 -0.49 -30.47 -29.04
CA TYR A 77 -0.90 -29.14 -29.48
C TYR A 77 -1.83 -28.45 -28.48
N ARG A 78 -2.84 -29.15 -27.98
CA ARG A 78 -3.77 -28.64 -26.96
C ARG A 78 -3.05 -28.19 -25.69
N GLY A 79 -2.05 -28.95 -25.24
CA GLY A 79 -1.24 -28.60 -24.07
C GLY A 79 -0.33 -27.39 -24.31
N ILE A 80 0.32 -27.33 -25.48
CA ILE A 80 1.17 -26.21 -25.89
C ILE A 80 0.34 -24.93 -26.02
N ARG A 81 -0.81 -24.99 -26.71
CA ARG A 81 -1.70 -23.83 -26.90
C ARG A 81 -2.17 -23.25 -25.56
N ARG A 82 -2.60 -24.08 -24.61
CA ARG A 82 -2.99 -23.61 -23.27
C ARG A 82 -1.83 -22.94 -22.53
N ARG A 83 -0.64 -23.54 -22.58
CA ARG A 83 0.54 -22.97 -21.93
C ARG A 83 0.90 -21.61 -22.53
N GLU A 84 0.79 -21.50 -23.85
CA GLU A 84 1.07 -20.26 -24.55
C GLU A 84 0.03 -19.18 -24.27
N TYR A 85 -1.26 -19.51 -24.27
CA TYR A 85 -2.31 -18.54 -23.90
C TYR A 85 -2.15 -18.05 -22.46
N ALA A 86 -1.91 -18.96 -21.51
CA ALA A 86 -1.64 -18.57 -20.13
C ALA A 86 -0.38 -17.69 -20.01
N ARG A 87 0.65 -17.94 -20.83
CA ARG A 87 1.87 -17.12 -20.87
C ARG A 87 1.58 -15.71 -21.43
N LEU A 88 0.84 -15.61 -22.53
CA LEU A 88 0.46 -14.35 -23.15
C LEU A 88 -0.43 -13.52 -22.23
N GLU A 89 -1.46 -14.14 -21.65
CA GLU A 89 -2.36 -13.51 -20.68
C GLU A 89 -1.57 -12.95 -19.48
N PHE A 90 -0.62 -13.72 -18.95
CA PHE A 90 0.24 -13.28 -17.86
C PHE A 90 1.11 -12.07 -18.23
N ILE A 91 1.70 -12.07 -19.43
CA ILE A 91 2.51 -10.94 -19.91
C ILE A 91 1.65 -9.68 -20.05
N GLU A 92 0.45 -9.80 -20.63
CA GLU A 92 -0.48 -8.69 -20.78
C GLU A 92 -0.95 -8.14 -19.43
N GLN A 93 -1.30 -9.03 -18.49
CA GLN A 93 -1.69 -8.64 -17.13
C GLN A 93 -0.53 -7.92 -16.42
N GLN A 94 0.69 -8.44 -16.50
CA GLN A 94 1.86 -7.78 -15.92
C GLN A 94 2.10 -6.40 -16.54
N ALA A 95 1.98 -6.27 -17.87
CA ALA A 95 2.17 -4.99 -18.54
C ALA A 95 1.13 -3.96 -18.07
N LYS A 96 -0.14 -4.38 -17.95
CA LYS A 96 -1.24 -3.54 -17.42
C LYS A 96 -1.00 -3.15 -15.96
N GLU A 97 -0.56 -4.07 -15.11
CA GLU A 97 -0.25 -3.78 -13.70
C GLU A 97 0.93 -2.82 -13.55
N LYS A 98 2.01 -3.02 -14.32
CA LYS A 98 3.18 -2.13 -14.31
C LYS A 98 2.80 -0.72 -14.75
N ALA A 99 2.07 -0.58 -15.87
CA ALA A 99 1.61 0.72 -16.34
C ALA A 99 0.76 1.45 -15.30
N LYS A 100 -0.13 0.75 -14.59
CA LYS A 100 -0.93 1.32 -13.48
C LYS A 100 -0.07 1.73 -12.30
N ALA A 101 0.92 0.91 -11.92
CA ALA A 101 1.82 1.22 -10.82
C ALA A 101 2.69 2.45 -11.13
N ASP A 102 3.23 2.53 -12.34
CA ASP A 102 4.05 3.65 -12.80
C ASP A 102 3.24 4.95 -12.85
N ALA A 103 2.00 4.90 -13.36
CA ALA A 103 1.09 6.03 -13.36
C ALA A 103 0.77 6.50 -11.93
N TYR A 104 0.49 5.57 -11.01
CA TYR A 104 0.23 5.88 -9.61
C TYR A 104 1.44 6.55 -8.93
N ILE A 105 2.65 6.02 -9.16
CA ILE A 105 3.88 6.59 -8.61
C ILE A 105 4.10 8.00 -9.17
N ALA A 106 3.96 8.19 -10.48
CA ALA A 106 4.12 9.50 -11.11
C ALA A 106 3.13 10.54 -10.56
N GLU A 107 1.85 10.17 -10.41
CA GLU A 107 0.85 11.06 -9.80
C GLU A 107 1.16 11.39 -8.35
N HIS A 108 1.56 10.39 -7.56
CA HIS A 108 1.87 10.57 -6.15
C HIS A 108 3.09 11.47 -5.97
N GLU A 109 4.13 11.29 -6.78
CA GLU A 109 5.30 12.17 -6.80
C GLU A 109 4.95 13.60 -7.20
N ALA A 110 4.11 13.79 -8.23
CA ALA A 110 3.66 15.12 -8.63
C ALA A 110 2.89 15.83 -7.50
N LYS A 111 1.99 15.11 -6.83
CA LYS A 111 1.25 15.60 -5.66
C LYS A 111 2.21 15.99 -4.52
N ASN A 112 3.20 15.15 -4.23
CA ASN A 112 4.18 15.42 -3.18
C ASN A 112 5.07 16.63 -3.52
N ARG A 113 5.56 16.75 -4.75
CA ARG A 113 6.34 17.92 -5.21
C ARG A 113 5.54 19.21 -5.07
N ALA A 114 4.27 19.22 -5.49
CA ALA A 114 3.40 20.40 -5.34
C ALA A 114 3.17 20.78 -3.87
N ILE A 115 3.02 19.80 -2.97
CA ILE A 115 2.89 20.04 -1.53
C ILE A 115 4.21 20.57 -0.94
N GLU A 116 5.34 20.00 -1.35
CA GLU A 116 6.68 20.41 -0.90
C GLU A 116 7.01 21.83 -1.33
N GLU A 117 6.70 22.23 -2.57
CA GLU A 117 6.86 23.61 -3.04
C GLU A 117 6.04 24.59 -2.20
N LYS A 118 4.76 24.28 -1.94
CA LYS A 118 3.89 25.09 -1.07
C LYS A 118 4.44 25.16 0.35
N ARG A 119 4.94 24.05 0.90
CA ARG A 119 5.57 23.98 2.23
C ARG A 119 6.89 24.76 2.28
N ALA A 120 7.72 24.70 1.24
CA ALA A 120 9.00 25.40 1.12
C ALA A 120 8.80 26.92 1.08
N LYS A 121 7.87 27.41 0.25
CA LYS A 121 7.49 28.84 0.21
C LYS A 121 7.04 29.35 1.58
N LYS A 122 6.15 28.61 2.27
CA LYS A 122 5.69 28.96 3.63
C LYS A 122 6.83 28.90 4.65
N ARG A 123 7.72 27.91 4.57
CA ARG A 123 8.90 27.78 5.46
C ARG A 123 9.88 28.94 5.26
N ALA A 124 10.17 29.32 4.02
CA ALA A 124 11.02 30.46 3.70
C ALA A 124 10.45 31.78 4.24
N LYS A 125 9.13 32.02 4.10
CA LYS A 125 8.45 33.21 4.69
C LYS A 125 8.59 33.24 6.22
N ARG A 126 8.43 32.09 6.89
CA ARG A 126 8.61 31.97 8.34
C ARG A 126 10.07 32.19 8.78
N GLN A 127 11.04 31.68 8.03
CA GLN A 127 12.47 31.89 8.31
C GLN A 127 12.85 33.36 8.19
N LYS A 128 12.45 34.04 7.10
CA LYS A 128 12.66 35.48 6.92
C LYS A 128 12.05 36.31 8.07
N ARG A 129 10.81 36.01 8.48
CA ARG A 129 10.16 36.67 9.64
C ARG A 129 10.90 36.42 10.95
N LYS A 130 11.39 35.18 11.17
CA LYS A 130 12.17 34.82 12.37
C LYS A 130 13.50 35.55 12.40
N GLU A 131 14.19 35.68 11.27
CA GLU A 131 15.43 36.43 11.14
C GLU A 131 15.22 37.93 11.36
N ALA A 132 14.18 38.52 10.77
CA ALA A 132 13.83 39.93 10.99
C ALA A 132 13.52 40.22 12.48
N ARG A 133 12.73 39.36 13.14
CA ARG A 133 12.46 39.48 14.59
C ARG A 133 13.72 39.35 15.44
N LYS A 134 14.65 38.46 15.06
CA LYS A 134 15.95 38.32 15.74
C LYS A 134 16.82 39.57 15.56
N ARG A 135 16.86 40.18 14.38
CA ARG A 135 17.60 41.43 14.11
C ARG A 135 17.04 42.58 14.95
N ARG A 136 15.73 42.80 14.91
CA ARG A 136 15.05 43.81 15.75
C ARG A 136 15.30 43.60 17.26
N ARG A 137 15.29 42.36 17.74
CA ARG A 137 15.60 42.07 19.15
C ARG A 137 17.05 42.37 19.51
N LYS A 138 18.01 42.15 18.61
CA LYS A 138 19.42 42.49 18.83
C LYS A 138 19.63 44.00 18.87
N GLU A 139 19.01 44.73 17.94
CA GLU A 139 19.02 46.19 17.90
C GLU A 139 18.39 46.80 19.16
N ALA A 140 17.26 46.26 19.64
CA ALA A 140 16.61 46.71 20.88
C ALA A 140 17.37 46.37 22.18
N THR A 141 18.38 45.51 22.13
CA THR A 141 19.26 45.21 23.28
C THR A 141 20.55 46.03 23.30
N ASP A 142 20.79 46.88 22.30
CA ASP A 142 21.88 47.85 22.30
C ASP A 142 21.39 49.16 22.96
N PRO A 143 21.92 49.58 24.13
CA PRO A 143 21.35 50.66 24.93
C PRO A 143 21.67 52.07 24.40
N ARG A 144 21.75 52.28 23.08
CA ARG A 144 22.20 53.55 22.49
C ARG A 144 21.19 54.35 21.65
N THR A 145 19.94 53.93 21.53
CA THR A 145 18.92 54.76 20.85
C THR A 145 17.58 54.69 21.58
N THR A 146 17.34 55.65 22.46
CA THR A 146 15.99 56.09 22.80
C THR A 146 15.57 57.14 21.78
N ASP A 147 14.26 57.16 21.51
CA ASP A 147 13.50 58.14 20.73
C ASP A 147 13.29 57.84 19.23
N ASP A 148 11.99 57.73 18.94
CA ASP A 148 11.27 58.17 17.75
C ASP A 148 10.73 57.13 16.75
N ASP A 149 9.39 57.20 16.68
CA ASP A 149 8.48 57.02 15.54
C ASP A 149 8.24 55.64 14.86
N SER A 150 7.03 55.15 15.10
CA SER A 150 6.03 54.74 14.10
C SER A 150 6.51 54.13 12.77
N SER A 151 6.18 52.85 12.57
CA SER A 151 5.41 52.40 11.40
C SER A 151 5.06 50.93 11.55
N ASP A 152 3.85 50.67 12.04
CA ASP A 152 3.20 49.36 12.01
C ASP A 152 2.76 49.06 10.57
N GLN A 153 3.71 48.67 9.71
CA GLN A 153 3.39 48.13 8.39
C GLN A 153 3.06 46.64 8.51
N GLU A 154 1.78 46.37 8.71
CA GLU A 154 1.09 45.14 8.34
C GLU A 154 1.48 44.73 6.90
N PRO A 155 2.06 43.53 6.68
CA PRO A 155 2.31 43.07 5.33
C PRO A 155 1.02 42.48 4.75
N GLU A 156 0.36 43.29 3.93
CA GLU A 156 -0.40 42.93 2.71
C GLU A 156 -0.76 41.44 2.59
N ARG A 157 -2.04 41.15 2.83
CA ARG A 157 -2.68 39.88 2.48
C ARG A 157 -2.72 39.77 0.96
N THR A 158 -1.72 39.12 0.37
CA THR A 158 -1.84 38.63 -1.01
C THR A 158 -2.93 37.56 -1.04
N GLU A 159 -4.07 37.92 -1.61
CA GLU A 159 -5.19 37.05 -1.93
C GLU A 159 -4.67 35.82 -2.70
N SER A 160 -4.73 34.67 -2.05
CA SER A 160 -4.61 33.39 -2.74
C SER A 160 -6.00 33.03 -3.22
N GLU A 161 -6.25 33.29 -4.49
CA GLU A 161 -7.39 32.81 -5.26
C GLU A 161 -7.59 31.31 -4.99
N SER A 162 -8.61 31.02 -4.19
CA SER A 162 -9.11 29.69 -3.90
C SER A 162 -9.94 29.24 -5.08
N ASN A 163 -9.30 28.62 -6.06
CA ASN A 163 -10.02 27.82 -7.04
C ASN A 163 -10.41 26.49 -6.37
N GLU A 164 -11.50 26.53 -5.60
CA GLU A 164 -12.23 25.32 -5.20
C GLU A 164 -12.96 24.78 -6.43
N VAL A 165 -12.34 23.80 -7.11
CA VAL A 165 -13.11 22.85 -7.91
C VAL A 165 -13.52 21.74 -6.96
N GLY A 166 -14.71 21.87 -6.40
CA GLY A 166 -15.39 20.77 -5.71
C GLY A 166 -15.69 19.63 -6.69
N PRO A 167 -15.64 18.36 -6.26
CA PRO A 167 -16.07 17.26 -7.10
C PRO A 167 -17.61 17.23 -7.10
N ASN A 168 -18.22 17.82 -8.12
CA ASN A 168 -19.60 17.48 -8.45
C ASN A 168 -19.61 16.04 -8.97
N GLY A 169 -20.10 15.12 -8.13
CA GLY A 169 -20.53 13.80 -8.55
C GLY A 169 -21.75 13.95 -9.46
N ALA A 170 -21.50 13.91 -10.77
CA ALA A 170 -22.51 13.57 -11.76
C ALA A 170 -22.37 12.06 -12.04
N THR A 171 -23.28 11.29 -11.44
CA THR A 171 -23.62 9.95 -11.90
C THR A 171 -24.28 10.09 -13.28
N GLU A 172 -23.54 9.86 -14.35
CA GLU A 172 -24.10 9.45 -15.62
C GLU A 172 -23.82 7.95 -15.81
N GLU A 173 -24.90 7.20 -15.66
CA GLU A 173 -25.07 5.83 -16.15
C GLU A 173 -24.80 5.81 -17.66
N GLY A 174 -23.79 5.05 -18.08
CA GLY A 174 -23.35 4.92 -19.47
C GLY A 174 -22.92 3.49 -19.75
N GLU A 175 -23.93 2.65 -19.99
CA GLU A 175 -24.02 1.62 -21.04
C GLU A 175 -22.80 0.70 -21.26
N SER A 176 -22.98 -0.57 -20.86
CA SER A 176 -22.08 -1.68 -21.17
C SER A 176 -22.19 -2.06 -22.66
N PRO A 177 -21.09 -2.27 -23.39
CA PRO A 177 -21.17 -3.00 -24.64
C PRO A 177 -21.17 -4.51 -24.34
N GLU A 178 -22.27 -5.16 -24.67
CA GLU A 178 -22.32 -6.60 -24.90
C GLU A 178 -21.27 -6.97 -25.95
N LEU A 179 -20.47 -8.01 -25.67
CA LEU A 179 -19.64 -8.67 -26.66
C LEU A 179 -20.15 -10.10 -26.82
N GLU A 180 -20.50 -10.42 -28.06
CA GLU A 180 -20.88 -11.74 -28.60
C GLU A 180 -19.82 -12.83 -28.34
#